data_AF-A0A956THE5-F1
#
_entry.id   AF-A0A956THE5-F1
#
_cell.length_a   1.000
_cell.length_b   1.000
_cell.length_c   1.000
_cell.angle_alpha   90.00
_cell.angle_beta   90.00
_cell.angle_gamma   90.00
#
_symmetry.space_group_name_H-M   'P 1'
#
loop_
_entity.id
_entity.type
_entity.pdbx_description
1 polymer ?
#
loop_
_entity_poly.entity_id
_entity_poly.type
_entity_poly.pdbx_seq_one_letter_code
_entity_poly.pdbx_strand_id
1 'polypeptide(L)'
;MTSITATGTSGAPSLKGPSPRGSRLFGGFWQGLPKQDRRERITIGSEKAVELDYGQVGPRIVYGLAGLQPPPGDLYGLDFYLDQRAGIKKVMNAMLFAKARLARFPRGTRRMFRNGDRIDEVVEAIEAFHAPIRHLFHQGIGHEVQFIESQIMVQVLLTLKKAGVVALPVHDAVMVPETKASVAKEVMLSAFEAQANVPGVVTLED
;
A
#
# COMPACT_ATOMS: atom_id res chain seq x y z
N MET A 1 16.02 -10.01 25.27
CA MET A 1 15.28 -9.49 24.10
C MET A 1 15.79 -8.08 23.83
N THR A 2 16.35 -7.83 22.65
CA THR A 2 16.95 -6.52 22.32
C THR A 2 15.89 -5.65 21.65
N SER A 3 15.34 -4.68 22.38
CA SER A 3 14.47 -3.63 21.83
C SER A 3 15.31 -2.76 20.89
N ILE A 4 14.78 -2.46 19.70
CA ILE A 4 15.44 -1.53 18.77
C ILE A 4 14.67 -0.22 18.78
N THR A 5 15.29 0.81 19.35
CA THR A 5 14.68 2.12 19.51
C THR A 5 14.98 2.99 18.29
N ALA A 6 13.95 3.44 17.58
CA ALA A 6 14.10 4.54 16.64
C ALA A 6 13.97 5.87 17.40
N THR A 7 15.07 6.58 17.59
CA THR A 7 15.07 7.93 18.18
C THR A 7 15.12 8.97 17.06
N GLY A 8 14.17 9.92 17.09
CA GLY A 8 14.05 10.99 16.10
C GLY A 8 15.11 12.09 16.20
N THR A 9 16.33 11.78 16.62
CA THR A 9 17.41 12.76 16.81
C THR A 9 18.56 12.50 15.85
N SER A 10 18.97 13.57 15.17
CA SER A 10 20.14 13.66 14.30
C SER A 10 21.37 12.98 14.89
N GLY A 11 21.68 11.78 14.41
CA GLY A 11 22.89 11.04 14.79
C GLY A 11 23.08 9.90 13.81
N ALA A 12 23.96 10.10 12.83
CA ALA A 12 24.25 9.11 11.80
C ALA A 12 24.91 7.86 12.41
N PRO A 13 24.41 6.64 12.13
CA PRO A 13 25.25 5.47 12.15
C PRO A 13 26.00 5.41 10.81
N SER A 14 27.32 5.56 10.86
CA SER A 14 28.21 5.43 9.71
C SER A 14 28.21 4.00 9.18
N LEU A 15 27.76 3.79 7.93
CA LEU A 15 28.16 2.64 7.11
C LEU A 15 28.44 3.12 5.67
N LYS A 16 29.66 2.82 5.19
CA LYS A 16 30.22 3.20 3.88
C LYS A 16 29.62 2.38 2.72
N GLY A 17 29.35 3.02 1.58
CA GLY A 17 29.31 2.40 0.23
C GLY A 17 28.32 3.05 -0.77
N PRO A 18 28.68 3.35 -2.05
CA PRO A 18 28.05 4.44 -2.82
C PRO A 18 27.11 3.98 -3.96
N SER A 19 26.07 4.79 -4.27
CA SER A 19 25.88 5.41 -5.60
C SER A 19 24.59 6.29 -5.62
N PRO A 20 24.59 7.45 -6.30
CA PRO A 20 23.53 8.46 -6.21
C PRO A 20 22.50 8.28 -7.33
N ARG A 21 21.22 8.06 -6.95
CA ARG A 21 19.98 8.48 -7.67
C ARG A 21 18.66 7.91 -7.11
N GLY A 22 18.65 7.17 -6.01
CA GLY A 22 17.42 6.67 -5.37
C GLY A 22 17.13 7.35 -4.03
N SER A 23 15.89 7.73 -3.80
CA SER A 23 15.32 8.35 -2.58
C SER A 23 15.84 7.78 -1.25
N ARG A 24 16.27 8.66 -0.33
CA ARG A 24 16.64 8.35 1.07
C ARG A 24 15.45 8.01 1.99
N LEU A 25 14.27 7.70 1.42
CA LEU A 25 13.05 7.33 2.16
C LEU A 25 12.98 5.81 2.42
N PHE A 26 13.83 5.03 1.77
CA PHE A 26 13.84 3.57 1.84
C PHE A 26 15.21 3.06 2.31
N GLY A 27 15.22 1.93 3.03
CA GLY A 27 16.44 1.32 3.57
C GLY A 27 16.64 1.42 5.08
N GLY A 28 15.60 1.81 5.84
CA GLY A 28 15.62 1.63 7.29
C GLY A 28 15.72 0.14 7.64
N PHE A 29 16.54 -0.23 8.63
CA PHE A 29 16.77 -1.64 8.98
C PHE A 29 15.45 -2.39 9.28
N TRP A 30 14.43 -1.68 9.77
CA TRP A 30 13.12 -2.23 10.08
C TRP A 30 12.37 -2.73 8.85
N GLN A 31 12.63 -2.20 7.65
CA GLN A 31 11.94 -2.63 6.41
C GLN A 31 12.29 -4.07 6.01
N GLY A 32 13.48 -4.54 6.41
CA GLY A 32 13.91 -5.92 6.16
C GLY A 32 13.47 -6.92 7.22
N LEU A 33 12.92 -6.46 8.34
CA LEU A 33 12.48 -7.35 9.42
C LEU A 33 11.16 -8.05 9.04
N PRO A 34 10.98 -9.33 9.40
CA PRO A 34 9.69 -10.00 9.34
C PRO A 34 8.63 -9.20 10.10
N LYS A 35 7.38 -9.28 9.62
CA LYS A 35 6.25 -8.53 10.20
C LYS A 35 6.12 -8.73 11.72
N GLN A 36 6.27 -9.97 12.17
CA GLN A 36 6.24 -10.31 13.60
C GLN A 36 7.37 -9.63 14.38
N ASP A 37 8.61 -9.69 13.87
CA ASP A 37 9.76 -9.06 14.53
C ASP A 37 9.63 -7.53 14.59
N ARG A 38 9.04 -6.90 13.58
CA ARG A 38 8.74 -5.46 13.63
C ARG A 38 7.80 -5.12 14.77
N ARG A 39 6.70 -5.87 14.89
CA ARG A 39 5.68 -5.64 15.93
C ARG A 39 6.22 -5.87 17.33
N GLU A 40 7.03 -6.92 17.52
CA GLU A 40 7.48 -7.32 18.86
C GLU A 40 8.71 -6.54 19.34
N ARG A 41 9.53 -5.99 18.44
CA ARG A 41 10.88 -5.49 18.80
C ARG A 41 11.11 -4.02 18.54
N ILE A 42 10.25 -3.34 17.78
CA ILE A 42 10.40 -1.93 17.49
C ILE A 42 9.67 -1.11 18.53
N THR A 43 10.42 -0.21 19.17
CA THR A 43 9.86 0.84 20.01
C THR A 43 10.24 2.20 19.45
N ILE A 44 9.35 3.17 19.61
CA ILE A 44 9.58 4.55 19.19
C ILE A 44 9.46 5.41 20.45
N GLY A 45 10.56 6.04 20.85
CA GLY A 45 10.57 6.88 22.06
C GLY A 45 10.16 6.15 23.34
N SER A 46 10.53 4.87 23.48
CA SER A 46 10.18 3.95 24.58
C SER A 46 8.73 3.42 24.62
N GLU A 47 7.90 3.78 23.63
CA GLU A 47 6.55 3.23 23.48
C GLU A 47 6.54 2.09 22.45
N LYS A 48 5.58 1.17 22.60
CA LYS A 48 5.28 0.13 21.59
C LYS A 48 4.91 0.83 20.28
N ALA A 49 5.49 0.37 19.17
CA ALA A 49 5.11 0.83 17.85
C ALA A 49 3.93 -0.02 17.32
N VAL A 50 2.94 0.63 16.74
CA VAL A 50 1.83 -0.01 16.03
C VAL A 50 1.93 0.31 14.54
N GLU A 51 1.46 -0.61 13.69
CA GLU A 51 1.51 -0.49 12.23
C GLU A 51 0.13 -0.06 11.72
N LEU A 52 0.07 1.06 10.99
CA LEU A 52 -1.13 1.51 10.29
C LEU A 52 -0.94 1.23 8.80
N ASP A 53 -1.83 0.43 8.22
CA ASP A 53 -1.76 0.03 6.81
C ASP A 53 -2.93 0.59 6.00
N TYR A 54 -2.68 0.97 4.76
CA TYR A 54 -3.75 1.39 3.86
C TYR A 54 -4.46 0.18 3.22
N GLY A 55 -5.77 0.18 3.35
CA GLY A 55 -6.64 -0.76 2.68
C GLY A 55 -6.88 -0.38 1.22
N GLN A 56 -6.47 -1.27 0.31
CA GLN A 56 -6.94 -1.28 -1.09
C GLN A 56 -6.56 -0.01 -1.89
N VAL A 57 -5.36 0.51 -1.67
CA VAL A 57 -4.85 1.75 -2.25
C VAL A 57 -4.98 1.82 -3.77
N GLY A 58 -4.39 0.87 -4.48
CA GLY A 58 -4.38 0.84 -5.95
C GLY A 58 -5.75 1.07 -6.60
N PRO A 59 -6.77 0.23 -6.37
CA PRO A 59 -8.08 0.43 -6.98
C PRO A 59 -8.76 1.72 -6.52
N ARG A 60 -8.57 2.17 -5.27
CA ARG A 60 -9.11 3.46 -4.81
C ARG A 60 -8.51 4.63 -5.59
N ILE A 61 -7.20 4.63 -5.82
CA ILE A 61 -6.57 5.65 -6.67
C ILE A 61 -7.14 5.61 -8.09
N VAL A 62 -7.37 4.43 -8.67
CA VAL A 62 -7.97 4.31 -10.01
C VAL A 62 -9.39 4.87 -10.05
N TYR A 63 -10.20 4.65 -9.02
CA TYR A 63 -11.51 5.32 -8.87
C TYR A 63 -11.37 6.84 -8.79
N GLY A 64 -10.39 7.32 -8.01
CA GLY A 64 -10.03 8.73 -7.92
C GLY A 64 -9.65 9.38 -9.23
N LEU A 65 -8.83 8.71 -10.04
CA LEU A 65 -8.44 9.15 -11.38
C LEU A 65 -9.65 9.26 -12.32
N ALA A 66 -10.67 8.41 -12.14
CA ALA A 66 -11.92 8.48 -12.88
C ALA A 66 -12.90 9.56 -12.34
N GLY A 67 -12.58 10.23 -11.23
CA GLY A 67 -13.50 11.13 -10.54
C GLY A 67 -14.71 10.41 -9.93
N LEU A 68 -14.58 9.11 -9.62
CA LEU A 68 -15.65 8.25 -9.14
C LEU A 68 -15.37 7.78 -7.71
N GLN A 69 -16.43 7.56 -6.94
CA GLN A 69 -16.31 6.95 -5.62
C GLN A 69 -16.24 5.42 -5.75
N PRO A 70 -15.33 4.74 -5.01
CA PRO A 70 -15.30 3.29 -4.99
C PRO A 70 -16.58 2.71 -4.36
N PRO A 71 -17.09 1.57 -4.85
CA PRO A 71 -18.23 0.90 -4.21
C PRO A 71 -17.87 0.48 -2.77
N PRO A 72 -18.87 0.32 -1.89
CA PRO A 72 -18.62 -0.16 -0.54
C PRO A 72 -18.10 -1.61 -0.57
N GLY A 73 -17.31 -1.97 0.45
CA GLY A 73 -16.79 -3.33 0.62
C GLY A 73 -15.36 -3.54 0.14
N ASP A 74 -15.05 -4.78 -0.22
CA ASP A 74 -13.73 -5.21 -0.67
C ASP A 74 -13.64 -5.19 -2.20
N LEU A 75 -12.87 -4.26 -2.75
CA LEU A 75 -12.57 -4.06 -4.16
C LEU A 75 -11.78 -5.22 -4.79
N TYR A 76 -11.39 -6.22 -4.00
CA TYR A 76 -10.82 -7.47 -4.50
C TYR A 76 -11.72 -8.69 -4.26
N GLY A 77 -12.83 -8.52 -3.54
CA GLY A 77 -13.75 -9.56 -3.13
C GLY A 77 -14.82 -9.81 -4.19
N LEU A 78 -14.45 -10.46 -5.29
CA LEU A 78 -15.40 -10.84 -6.35
C LEU A 78 -16.16 -12.10 -5.93
N ASP A 79 -17.49 -12.12 -6.11
CA ASP A 79 -18.39 -13.19 -5.63
C ASP A 79 -17.90 -14.63 -5.95
N PHE A 80 -17.44 -14.88 -7.18
CA PHE A 80 -16.97 -16.21 -7.60
C PHE A 80 -15.49 -16.48 -7.27
N TYR A 81 -14.77 -15.50 -6.72
CA TYR A 81 -13.32 -15.54 -6.45
C TYR A 81 -12.96 -15.06 -5.04
N LEU A 82 -13.87 -15.15 -4.08
CA LEU A 82 -13.66 -14.68 -2.70
C LEU A 82 -12.39 -15.27 -2.07
N ASP A 83 -12.16 -16.58 -2.25
CA ASP A 83 -10.96 -17.28 -1.75
C ASP A 83 -9.69 -16.97 -2.56
N GLN A 84 -9.83 -16.38 -3.75
CA GLN A 84 -8.73 -16.04 -4.66
C GLN A 84 -8.36 -14.54 -4.59
N ARG A 85 -8.81 -13.81 -3.56
CA ARG A 85 -8.55 -12.37 -3.36
C ARG A 85 -7.10 -11.95 -3.62
N ALA A 86 -6.14 -12.71 -3.09
CA ALA A 86 -4.72 -12.41 -3.28
C ALA A 86 -4.27 -12.58 -4.76
N GLY A 87 -4.87 -13.51 -5.49
CA GLY A 87 -4.69 -13.68 -6.93
C GLY A 87 -5.32 -12.52 -7.71
N ILE A 88 -6.55 -12.13 -7.36
CA ILE A 88 -7.26 -10.97 -7.94
C ILE A 88 -6.43 -9.70 -7.78
N LYS A 89 -5.91 -9.41 -6.58
CA LYS A 89 -5.01 -8.25 -6.35
C LYS A 89 -3.84 -8.22 -7.35
N LYS A 90 -3.19 -9.36 -7.59
CA LYS A 90 -2.04 -9.43 -8.51
C LYS A 90 -2.45 -9.32 -9.98
N VAL A 91 -3.57 -9.92 -10.37
CA VAL A 91 -4.10 -9.81 -11.74
C VAL A 91 -4.53 -8.39 -12.04
N MET A 92 -5.32 -7.77 -11.15
CA MET A 92 -5.72 -6.38 -11.27
C MET A 92 -4.51 -5.45 -11.36
N ASN A 93 -3.50 -5.62 -10.50
CA ASN A 93 -2.27 -4.85 -10.60
C ASN A 93 -1.61 -5.02 -11.97
N ALA A 94 -1.51 -6.24 -12.49
CA ALA A 94 -0.96 -6.48 -13.84
C ALA A 94 -1.80 -5.81 -14.94
N MET A 95 -3.13 -5.76 -14.81
CA MET A 95 -4.02 -5.05 -15.74
C MET A 95 -3.73 -3.55 -15.78
N LEU A 96 -3.31 -2.92 -14.68
CA LEU A 96 -2.94 -1.50 -14.66
C LEU A 96 -1.62 -1.21 -15.41
N PHE A 97 -0.68 -2.15 -15.40
CA PHE A 97 0.61 -2.00 -16.12
C PHE A 97 0.56 -2.40 -17.58
N ALA A 98 -0.35 -3.31 -17.94
CA ALA A 98 -0.46 -3.79 -19.30
C ALA A 98 -1.01 -2.71 -20.24
N LYS A 99 -0.64 -2.79 -21.53
CA LYS A 99 -1.22 -1.98 -22.63
C LYS A 99 -2.15 -2.78 -23.56
N ALA A 100 -2.38 -4.03 -23.21
CA ALA A 100 -3.23 -4.97 -23.93
C ALA A 100 -3.87 -5.92 -22.93
N ARG A 101 -5.07 -6.43 -23.25
CA ARG A 101 -5.77 -7.39 -22.40
C ARG A 101 -4.88 -8.59 -22.07
N LEU A 102 -4.87 -9.01 -20.81
CA LEU A 102 -4.05 -10.15 -20.38
C LEU A 102 -4.52 -11.45 -21.04
N ALA A 103 -3.65 -12.07 -21.85
CA ALA A 103 -3.90 -13.36 -22.48
C ALA A 103 -3.39 -14.57 -21.66
N ARG A 104 -2.64 -14.32 -20.58
CA ARG A 104 -2.07 -15.35 -19.69
C ARG A 104 -1.99 -14.82 -18.27
N PHE A 105 -2.06 -15.72 -17.30
CA PHE A 105 -1.81 -15.37 -15.91
C PHE A 105 -0.43 -14.70 -15.75
N PRO A 106 -0.33 -13.60 -14.97
CA PRO A 106 0.95 -13.05 -14.58
C PRO A 106 1.85 -14.10 -13.92
N ARG A 107 3.17 -13.89 -13.99
CA ARG A 107 4.15 -14.87 -13.50
C ARG A 107 3.88 -15.24 -12.04
N GLY A 108 3.66 -16.54 -11.78
CA GLY A 108 3.46 -17.07 -10.44
C GLY A 108 2.08 -16.81 -9.82
N THR A 109 1.10 -16.27 -10.56
CA THR A 109 -0.26 -16.07 -10.03
C THR A 109 -1.19 -17.25 -10.27
N ARG A 110 -0.97 -18.11 -11.28
CA ARG A 110 -1.85 -19.27 -11.59
C ARG A 110 -2.12 -20.18 -10.40
N ARG A 111 -1.13 -20.38 -9.51
CA ARG A 111 -1.25 -21.19 -8.28
C ARG A 111 -2.19 -20.60 -7.22
N MET A 112 -2.61 -19.35 -7.41
CA MET A 112 -3.52 -18.64 -6.50
C MET A 112 -4.98 -18.75 -6.97
N PHE A 113 -5.24 -19.54 -8.00
CA PHE A 113 -6.55 -19.77 -8.61
C PHE A 113 -6.84 -21.27 -8.64
N ARG A 114 -8.13 -21.63 -8.68
CA ARG A 114 -8.57 -23.03 -8.70
C ARG A 114 -8.13 -23.72 -9.99
N ASN A 115 -8.08 -25.05 -9.99
CA ASN A 115 -7.87 -25.80 -11.22
C ASN A 115 -9.08 -25.56 -12.16
N GLY A 116 -8.81 -25.25 -13.43
CA GLY A 116 -9.85 -24.89 -14.40
C GLY A 116 -10.06 -23.39 -14.60
N ASP A 117 -9.85 -22.54 -13.59
CA ASP A 117 -9.97 -21.07 -13.74
C ASP A 117 -9.09 -20.58 -14.91
N ARG A 118 -9.71 -19.82 -15.83
CA ARG A 118 -9.03 -19.23 -16.98
C ARG A 118 -8.80 -17.74 -16.77
N ILE A 119 -7.71 -17.21 -17.35
CA ILE A 119 -7.36 -15.80 -17.16
C ILE A 119 -8.37 -14.84 -17.80
N ASP A 120 -8.96 -15.22 -18.93
CA ASP A 120 -9.98 -14.44 -19.62
C ASP A 120 -11.23 -14.24 -18.75
N GLU A 121 -11.70 -15.32 -18.10
CA GLU A 121 -12.81 -15.29 -17.14
C GLU A 121 -12.48 -14.42 -15.92
N VAL A 122 -11.26 -14.55 -15.37
CA VAL A 122 -10.83 -13.73 -14.23
C VAL A 122 -10.76 -12.25 -14.58
N VAL A 123 -10.20 -11.90 -15.75
CA VAL A 123 -10.13 -10.51 -16.21
C VAL A 123 -11.53 -9.95 -16.46
N GLU A 124 -12.42 -10.74 -17.07
CA GLU A 124 -13.82 -10.36 -17.29
C GLU A 124 -14.56 -10.13 -15.98
N ALA A 125 -14.37 -10.99 -14.98
CA ALA A 125 -14.96 -10.80 -13.66
C ALA A 125 -14.47 -9.51 -12.98
N ILE A 126 -13.17 -9.19 -13.08
CA ILE A 126 -12.61 -7.93 -12.58
C ILE A 126 -13.25 -6.74 -13.30
N GLU A 127 -13.31 -6.76 -14.63
CA GLU A 127 -13.89 -5.67 -15.42
C GLU A 127 -15.40 -5.51 -15.20
N ALA A 128 -16.13 -6.59 -14.97
CA ALA A 128 -17.56 -6.57 -14.68
C ALA A 128 -17.83 -5.92 -13.31
N PHE A 129 -17.11 -6.32 -12.27
CA PHE A 129 -17.25 -5.72 -10.93
C PHE A 129 -16.79 -4.25 -10.92
N HIS A 130 -15.74 -3.93 -11.67
CA HIS A 130 -15.19 -2.57 -11.81
C HIS A 130 -15.66 -1.87 -13.10
N ALA A 131 -16.89 -2.15 -13.55
CA ALA A 131 -17.43 -1.60 -14.80
C ALA A 131 -17.24 -0.08 -14.97
N PRO A 132 -17.41 0.77 -13.92
CA PRO A 132 -17.22 2.21 -14.06
C PRO A 132 -15.78 2.63 -14.43
N ILE A 133 -14.78 1.89 -13.96
CA ILE A 133 -13.35 2.18 -14.20
C ILE A 133 -12.72 1.25 -15.23
N ARG A 134 -13.50 0.37 -15.89
CA ARG A 134 -12.98 -0.64 -16.82
C ARG A 134 -12.08 -0.08 -17.92
N HIS A 135 -12.38 1.16 -18.35
CA HIS A 135 -11.68 1.87 -19.41
C HIS A 135 -10.25 2.28 -19.03
N LEU A 136 -9.92 2.30 -17.74
CA LEU A 136 -8.60 2.60 -17.23
C LEU A 136 -7.71 1.35 -17.13
N PHE A 137 -8.28 0.14 -17.16
CA PHE A 137 -7.47 -1.07 -17.26
C PHE A 137 -6.83 -1.19 -18.64
N HIS A 138 -5.65 -1.80 -18.66
CA HIS A 138 -4.86 -2.03 -19.87
C HIS A 138 -4.43 -0.75 -20.60
N GLN A 139 -4.35 0.39 -19.87
CA GLN A 139 -3.85 1.67 -20.38
C GLN A 139 -2.38 1.94 -20.01
N GLY A 140 -1.75 1.08 -19.21
CA GLY A 140 -0.39 1.29 -18.72
C GLY A 140 -0.26 2.38 -17.65
N ILE A 141 -1.35 2.72 -16.94
CA ILE A 141 -1.39 3.74 -15.88
C ILE A 141 -0.78 3.28 -14.55
N GLY A 142 -0.28 2.04 -14.45
CA GLY A 142 0.27 1.48 -13.20
C GLY A 142 1.38 2.33 -12.57
N HIS A 143 2.22 3.00 -13.38
CA HIS A 143 3.25 3.91 -12.87
C HIS A 143 2.67 5.23 -12.31
N GLU A 144 1.57 5.72 -12.88
CA GLU A 144 0.86 6.90 -12.37
C GLU A 144 0.21 6.59 -11.02
N VAL A 145 -0.42 5.42 -10.89
CA VAL A 145 -0.95 4.93 -9.61
C VAL A 145 0.15 4.87 -8.55
N GLN A 146 1.29 4.24 -8.85
CA GLN A 146 2.44 4.19 -7.93
C GLN A 146 3.01 5.56 -7.58
N PHE A 147 2.98 6.50 -8.53
CA PHE A 147 3.41 7.87 -8.26
C PHE A 147 2.49 8.52 -7.22
N ILE A 148 1.17 8.42 -7.38
CA ILE A 148 0.20 8.93 -6.40
C ILE A 148 0.37 8.25 -5.03
N GLU A 149 0.58 6.93 -4.99
CA GLU A 149 0.89 6.18 -3.76
C GLU A 149 2.11 6.79 -3.02
N SER A 150 3.16 7.10 -3.78
CA SER A 150 4.37 7.72 -3.21
C SER A 150 4.11 9.13 -2.67
N GLN A 151 3.29 9.93 -3.36
CA GLN A 151 2.94 11.28 -2.91
C GLN A 151 2.12 11.25 -1.62
N ILE A 152 1.17 10.32 -1.52
CA ILE A 152 0.40 10.07 -0.29
C ILE A 152 1.37 9.79 0.88
N MET A 153 2.29 8.83 0.70
CA MET A 153 3.25 8.48 1.75
C MET A 153 4.14 9.65 2.15
N VAL A 154 4.66 10.42 1.16
CA VAL A 154 5.48 11.61 1.43
C VAL A 154 4.69 12.65 2.23
N GLN A 155 3.44 12.92 1.86
CA GLN A 155 2.59 13.87 2.57
C GLN A 155 2.31 13.42 4.01
N VAL A 156 2.06 12.13 4.24
CA VAL A 156 1.88 11.55 5.57
C VAL A 156 3.11 11.79 6.44
N LEU A 157 4.29 11.41 5.94
CA LEU A 157 5.54 11.55 6.70
C LEU A 157 5.87 13.01 7.02
N LEU A 158 5.67 13.93 6.06
CA LEU A 158 5.90 15.36 6.28
C LEU A 158 4.92 15.95 7.31
N THR A 159 3.65 15.52 7.26
CA THR A 159 2.60 16.01 8.17
C THR A 159 2.82 15.49 9.59
N LEU A 160 3.16 14.21 9.75
CA LEU A 160 3.50 13.64 11.06
C LEU A 160 4.75 14.26 11.65
N LYS A 161 5.78 14.49 10.83
CA LYS A 161 6.99 15.20 11.27
C LYS A 161 6.66 16.61 11.78
N LYS A 162 5.80 17.36 11.08
CA LYS A 162 5.34 18.69 11.53
C LYS A 162 4.55 18.63 12.85
N ALA A 163 3.81 17.55 13.07
CA ALA A 163 3.08 17.29 14.32
C ALA A 163 3.99 16.74 15.46
N GLY A 164 5.30 16.62 15.24
CA GLY A 164 6.22 16.07 16.23
C GLY A 164 6.07 14.56 16.45
N VAL A 165 5.40 13.84 15.54
CA VAL A 165 5.22 12.39 15.59
C VAL A 165 6.31 11.72 14.77
N VAL A 166 7.08 10.85 15.42
CA VAL A 166 8.04 9.98 14.73
C VAL A 166 7.27 8.87 14.04
N ALA A 167 7.46 8.76 12.72
CA ALA A 167 6.78 7.81 11.86
C ALA A 167 7.82 7.05 11.02
N LEU A 168 7.74 5.73 11.01
CA LEU A 168 8.63 4.87 10.24
C LEU A 168 7.85 4.29 9.04
N PRO A 169 8.20 4.64 7.79
CA PRO A 169 7.53 4.06 6.63
C PRO A 169 7.94 2.61 6.42
N VAL A 170 6.95 1.75 6.15
CA VAL A 170 7.08 0.33 5.85
C VAL A 170 6.19 -0.02 4.65
N HIS A 171 6.74 -0.01 3.45
CA HIS A 171 5.96 -0.16 2.21
C HIS A 171 4.81 0.88 2.13
N ASP A 172 3.56 0.42 2.11
CA ASP A 172 2.31 1.18 2.14
C ASP A 172 1.80 1.48 3.57
N ALA A 173 2.46 0.94 4.59
CA ALA A 173 2.16 1.16 6.00
C ALA A 173 3.09 2.18 6.67
N VAL A 174 2.65 2.69 7.82
CA VAL A 174 3.42 3.57 8.68
C VAL A 174 3.39 3.04 10.11
N MET A 175 4.56 2.89 10.72
CA MET A 175 4.66 2.58 12.15
C MET A 175 4.82 3.85 12.98
N VAL A 176 4.03 3.97 14.04
CA VAL A 176 4.03 5.10 14.99
C VAL A 176 3.94 4.59 16.42
N PRO A 177 4.28 5.40 17.44
CA PRO A 177 3.94 5.08 18.83
C PRO A 177 2.43 4.81 18.96
N GLU A 178 2.06 3.81 19.76
CA GLU A 178 0.66 3.42 20.01
C GLU A 178 -0.21 4.62 20.41
N THR A 179 0.31 5.51 21.27
CA THR A 179 -0.39 6.72 21.70
C THR A 179 -0.67 7.73 20.58
N LYS A 180 0.04 7.62 19.44
CA LYS A 180 -0.09 8.47 18.26
C LYS A 180 -0.86 7.82 17.12
N ALA A 181 -1.36 6.60 17.31
CA ALA A 181 -2.10 5.85 16.29
C ALA A 181 -3.30 6.62 15.72
N SER A 182 -4.11 7.26 16.57
CA SER A 182 -5.29 8.02 16.10
C SER A 182 -4.88 9.21 15.23
N VAL A 183 -3.89 9.99 15.68
CA VAL A 183 -3.37 11.15 14.92
C VAL A 183 -2.80 10.69 13.57
N ALA A 184 -2.06 9.58 13.56
CA ALA A 184 -1.51 9.05 12.33
C ALA A 184 -2.57 8.53 11.36
N LYS A 185 -3.62 7.87 11.88
CA LYS A 185 -4.76 7.45 11.07
C LYS A 185 -5.46 8.63 10.41
N GLU A 186 -5.72 9.70 11.15
CA GLU A 186 -6.35 10.93 10.62
C GLU A 186 -5.49 11.59 9.53
N VAL A 187 -4.18 11.70 9.76
CA VAL A 187 -3.24 12.22 8.78
C VAL A 187 -3.19 11.35 7.53
N MET A 188 -3.19 10.03 7.68
CA MET A 188 -3.23 9.08 6.56
C MET A 188 -4.52 9.24 5.74
N LEU A 189 -5.68 9.24 6.38
CA LEU A 189 -6.96 9.42 5.69
C LEU A 189 -7.01 10.76 4.93
N SER A 190 -6.60 11.84 5.58
CA SER A 190 -6.58 13.18 4.99
C SER A 190 -5.61 13.29 3.81
N ALA A 191 -4.41 12.71 3.92
CA ALA A 191 -3.42 12.70 2.85
C ALA A 191 -3.89 11.87 1.65
N PHE A 192 -4.56 10.74 1.91
CA PHE A 192 -5.14 9.91 0.86
C PHE A 192 -6.20 10.67 0.08
N GLU A 193 -7.16 11.29 0.77
CA GLU A 193 -8.24 12.04 0.14
C GLU A 193 -7.71 13.24 -0.66
N ALA A 194 -6.72 13.96 -0.14
CA ALA A 194 -6.11 15.10 -0.82
C ALA A 194 -5.40 14.73 -2.13
N GLN A 195 -4.82 13.53 -2.23
CA GLN A 195 -4.06 13.08 -3.40
C GLN A 195 -4.89 12.24 -4.37
N ALA A 196 -5.82 11.43 -3.85
CA ALA A 196 -6.60 10.50 -4.64
C ALA A 196 -8.05 10.96 -4.89
N ASN A 197 -8.50 12.08 -4.32
CA ASN A 197 -9.87 12.61 -4.46
C ASN A 197 -11.00 11.63 -4.03
N VAL A 198 -10.66 10.62 -3.24
CA VAL A 198 -11.58 9.61 -2.71
C VAL A 198 -11.16 9.23 -1.28
N PRO A 199 -12.08 8.76 -0.42
CA PRO A 199 -11.74 8.36 0.92
C PRO A 199 -10.82 7.13 0.93
N GLY A 200 -9.75 7.22 1.71
CA GLY A 200 -8.89 6.08 2.04
C GLY A 200 -9.54 5.14 3.05
N VAL A 201 -8.93 3.97 3.23
CA VAL A 201 -9.23 3.08 4.36
C VAL A 201 -7.92 2.78 5.07
N VAL A 202 -7.90 2.89 6.39
CA VAL A 202 -6.72 2.63 7.21
C VAL A 202 -7.09 1.67 8.33
N THR A 203 -6.36 0.57 8.41
CA THR A 203 -6.49 -0.44 9.47
C THR A 203 -5.32 -0.34 10.44
N LEU A 204 -5.64 -0.44 11.73
CA LEU A 204 -4.63 -0.59 12.77
C LEU A 204 -4.30 -2.07 12.89
N GLU A 205 -3.02 -2.37 12.88
CA GLU A 205 -2.49 -3.70 13.15
C GLU A 205 -1.65 -3.68 14.43
N ASP A 206 -2.15 -4.37 15.46
CA ASP A 206 -1.54 -4.45 16.80
C ASP A 206 -0.43 -5.50 16.96
#